data_AF-U2B891-F1
#
_entry.id   AF-U2B891-F1
#
_cell.length_a   1.000
_cell.length_b   1.000
_cell.length_c   1.000
_cell.angle_alpha   90.00
_cell.angle_beta   90.00
_cell.angle_gamma   90.00
#
_symmetry.space_group_name_H-M   'P 1'
#
loop_
_entity.id
_entity.type
_entity.pdbx_description
1 polymer ?
#
loop_
_entity_poly.entity_id
_entity_poly.type
_entity_poly.pdbx_seq_one_letter_code
_entity_poly.pdbx_strand_id
1 'polypeptide(L)'
;MSFYSIPAWTVTAMLLSSPALAGHCDTEVAEAQAAANYAPYLQPSVEEVVGALFQSALEACRLEEIQMASAEFDSPMLAPDYVSVGQSMLINIVEMIGAK
;
A
#
# COMPACT_ATOMS: atom_id res chain seq x y z
N MET A 1 16.73 -10.51 46.24
CA MET A 1 16.99 -9.51 45.19
C MET A 1 16.08 -9.82 44.02
N SER A 2 15.05 -8.99 43.83
CA SER A 2 14.16 -9.07 42.66
C SER A 2 14.92 -8.72 41.40
N PHE A 3 14.91 -9.61 40.42
CA PHE A 3 15.23 -9.27 39.05
C PHE A 3 13.91 -9.14 38.29
N TYR A 4 13.49 -7.89 38.09
CA TYR A 4 12.49 -7.54 37.08
C TYR A 4 13.16 -7.56 35.72
N SER A 5 12.64 -8.33 34.77
CA SER A 5 12.92 -8.16 33.34
C SER A 5 11.78 -8.76 32.53
N ILE A 6 10.76 -7.91 32.34
CA ILE A 6 9.88 -7.68 31.18
C ILE A 6 9.65 -8.88 30.22
N PRO A 7 8.39 -9.33 30.01
CA PRO A 7 8.07 -10.35 29.03
C PRO A 7 8.43 -9.89 27.61
N ALA A 8 9.04 -10.79 26.85
CA ALA A 8 9.39 -10.62 25.43
C ALA A 8 8.12 -10.47 24.57
N TRP A 9 7.55 -9.28 24.57
CA TRP A 9 6.61 -8.81 23.55
C TRP A 9 7.44 -8.13 22.46
N THR A 10 7.96 -8.92 21.53
CA THR A 10 8.52 -8.39 20.28
C THR A 10 8.03 -9.23 19.12
N VAL A 11 6.87 -8.81 18.60
CA VAL A 11 6.65 -8.56 17.17
C VAL A 11 7.25 -9.62 16.24
N THR A 12 6.49 -10.66 15.93
CA THR A 12 6.66 -11.40 14.66
C THR A 12 5.32 -11.98 14.19
N ALA A 13 4.25 -11.20 14.30
CA ALA A 13 2.90 -11.65 14.00
C ALA A 13 2.35 -11.17 12.64
N MET A 14 3.12 -10.52 11.76
CA MET A 14 2.56 -9.99 10.51
C MET A 14 3.51 -10.07 9.30
N LEU A 15 4.30 -11.13 9.16
CA LEU A 15 5.15 -11.28 7.97
C LEU A 15 4.50 -12.01 6.79
N LEU A 16 3.31 -12.61 6.90
CA LEU A 16 2.79 -13.47 5.81
C LEU A 16 1.26 -13.51 5.61
N SER A 17 0.48 -12.61 6.23
CA SER A 17 -0.88 -12.30 5.74
C SER A 17 -0.78 -10.97 5.01
N SER A 18 -0.65 -10.95 3.68
CA SER A 18 -1.83 -11.13 2.85
C SER A 18 -1.53 -11.97 1.59
N PRO A 19 -2.11 -13.17 1.45
CA PRO A 19 -2.21 -13.82 0.16
C PRO A 19 -3.37 -13.15 -0.60
N ALA A 20 -3.15 -11.97 -1.18
CA ALA A 20 -4.17 -11.29 -1.99
C ALA A 20 -3.68 -10.18 -2.94
N LEU A 21 -2.40 -9.82 -2.91
CA LEU A 21 -1.79 -8.86 -3.84
C LEU A 21 -0.59 -9.56 -4.48
N ALA A 22 -0.88 -10.39 -5.48
CA ALA A 22 0.07 -10.71 -6.54
C ALA A 22 -0.46 -10.00 -7.80
N GLY A 23 -0.74 -8.70 -7.65
CA GLY A 23 -1.60 -7.90 -8.50
C GLY A 23 -0.88 -6.72 -9.17
N HIS A 24 -1.58 -6.04 -10.09
CA HIS A 24 -1.05 -4.93 -10.87
C HIS A 24 -0.59 -3.73 -10.00
N CYS A 25 -1.04 -3.61 -8.75
CA CYS A 25 -0.66 -2.52 -7.83
C CYS A 25 0.51 -2.83 -6.88
N ASP A 26 1.07 -4.04 -6.88
CA ASP A 26 1.97 -4.50 -5.81
C ASP A 26 3.20 -3.60 -5.63
N THR A 27 3.76 -3.14 -6.74
CA THR A 27 4.93 -2.26 -6.75
C THR A 27 4.61 -0.94 -6.06
N GLU A 28 3.53 -0.28 -6.47
CA GLU A 28 3.15 1.02 -5.91
C GLU A 28 2.71 0.91 -4.44
N VAL A 29 2.12 -0.23 -4.03
CA VAL A 29 1.81 -0.50 -2.62
C VAL A 29 3.09 -0.60 -1.80
N ALA A 30 4.06 -1.37 -2.28
CA ALA A 30 5.35 -1.53 -1.61
C ALA A 30 6.10 -0.19 -1.50
N GLU A 31 6.08 0.61 -2.56
CA GLU A 31 6.69 1.95 -2.58
C GLU A 31 6.00 2.91 -1.62
N ALA A 32 4.66 3.00 -1.64
CA ALA A 32 3.90 3.86 -0.74
C ALA A 32 4.10 3.45 0.73
N GLN A 33 4.18 2.15 1.02
CA GLN A 33 4.42 1.65 2.37
C GLN A 33 5.86 1.90 2.82
N ALA A 34 6.84 1.76 1.92
CA ALA A 34 8.22 2.16 2.20
C ALA A 34 8.32 3.65 2.48
N ALA A 35 7.70 4.50 1.65
CA ALA A 35 7.67 5.95 1.85
C ALA A 35 7.09 6.32 3.21
N ALA A 36 5.97 5.72 3.60
CA ALA A 36 5.35 5.95 4.91
C ALA A 36 6.27 5.55 6.07
N ASN A 37 6.99 4.42 5.95
CA ASN A 37 7.94 3.97 6.97
C ASN A 37 9.18 4.88 7.09
N TYR A 38 9.57 5.56 6.01
CA TYR A 38 10.73 6.45 5.96
C TYR A 38 10.41 7.93 6.18
N ALA A 39 9.17 8.28 6.53
CA ALA A 39 8.75 9.65 6.77
C ALA A 39 8.68 9.96 8.27
N PRO A 40 9.81 10.31 8.94
CA PRO A 40 9.87 10.36 10.40
C PRO A 40 8.97 11.42 11.03
N TYR A 41 8.44 12.39 10.27
CA TYR A 41 7.62 13.49 10.78
C TYR A 41 6.66 14.05 9.71
N LEU A 42 5.68 13.26 9.26
CA LEU A 42 4.56 13.85 8.52
C LEU A 42 3.78 14.80 9.44
N GLN A 43 3.28 15.90 8.88
CA GLN A 43 2.32 16.72 9.61
C GLN A 43 1.08 15.85 9.91
N PRO A 44 0.44 15.95 11.09
CA PRO A 44 -0.68 15.09 11.45
C PRO A 44 -1.83 15.07 10.42
N SER A 45 -2.09 16.23 9.78
CA SER A 45 -3.07 16.33 8.69
C SER A 45 -2.66 15.59 7.42
N VAL A 46 -1.36 15.51 7.13
CA VAL A 46 -0.83 14.74 5.99
C VAL A 46 -0.88 13.25 6.30
N GLU A 47 -0.55 12.84 7.52
CA GLU A 47 -0.64 11.46 7.96
C GLU A 47 -2.08 10.92 7.87
N GLU A 48 -3.07 11.69 8.35
CA GLU A 48 -4.49 11.31 8.26
C GLU A 48 -4.94 11.14 6.81
N VAL A 49 -4.60 12.10 5.94
CA VAL A 49 -4.95 12.04 4.52
C VAL A 49 -4.25 10.88 3.82
N VAL A 50 -2.96 10.66 4.08
CA VAL A 50 -2.20 9.52 3.54
C VAL A 50 -2.82 8.20 3.98
N GLY A 51 -3.18 8.06 5.26
CA GLY A 51 -3.82 6.85 5.77
C GLY A 51 -5.17 6.56 5.08
N ALA A 52 -6.04 7.58 4.97
CA ALA A 52 -7.33 7.44 4.31
C ALA A 52 -7.19 7.14 2.80
N LEU A 53 -6.24 7.79 2.14
CA LEU A 53 -5.96 7.61 0.72
C LEU A 53 -5.39 6.21 0.46
N PHE A 54 -4.49 5.72 1.32
CA PHE A 54 -3.90 4.38 1.21
C PHE A 54 -4.97 3.29 1.29
N GLN A 55 -5.90 3.39 2.25
CA GLN A 55 -7.01 2.43 2.35
C GLN A 55 -7.92 2.46 1.12
N SER A 56 -8.20 3.66 0.60
CA SER A 56 -9.01 3.82 -0.61
C SER A 56 -8.32 3.23 -1.84
N ALA A 57 -7.00 3.41 -1.94
CA ALA A 57 -6.19 2.86 -3.01
C ALA A 57 -6.15 1.34 -2.99
N LEU A 58 -5.99 0.72 -1.82
CA LEU A 58 -6.03 -0.74 -1.66
C LEU A 58 -7.37 -1.33 -2.10
N GLU A 59 -8.49 -0.69 -1.75
CA GLU A 59 -9.81 -1.15 -2.18
C GLU A 59 -10.02 -0.97 -3.69
N ALA A 60 -9.55 0.14 -4.27
CA ALA A 60 -9.56 0.35 -5.71
C ALA A 60 -8.76 -0.75 -6.43
N CYS A 61 -7.53 -1.01 -6.01
CA CYS A 61 -6.69 -2.09 -6.54
C CYS A 61 -7.38 -3.46 -6.46
N ARG A 62 -8.03 -3.77 -5.34
CA ARG A 62 -8.76 -5.04 -5.16
C ARG A 62 -9.93 -5.17 -6.15
N LEU A 63 -10.67 -4.09 -6.40
CA LEU A 63 -11.77 -4.08 -7.37
C LEU A 63 -11.26 -4.11 -8.82
N GLU A 64 -10.12 -3.48 -9.09
CA GLU A 64 -9.46 -3.49 -10.39
C GLU A 64 -8.94 -4.88 -10.75
N GLU A 65 -8.38 -5.64 -9.80
CA GLU A 65 -7.99 -7.05 -10.02
C GLU A 65 -9.17 -7.90 -10.53
N ILE A 66 -10.36 -7.72 -9.94
CA ILE A 66 -11.57 -8.43 -10.36
C ILE A 66 -11.95 -8.02 -11.78
N GLN A 67 -11.87 -6.73 -12.10
CA GLN A 67 -12.18 -6.21 -13.43
C GLN A 67 -11.19 -6.73 -14.47
N MET A 68 -9.88 -6.68 -14.19
CA MET A 68 -8.82 -7.18 -15.06
C MET A 68 -8.93 -8.69 -15.30
N ALA A 69 -9.25 -9.48 -14.28
CA ALA A 69 -9.48 -10.92 -14.44
C ALA A 69 -10.66 -11.25 -15.37
N SER A 70 -11.62 -10.33 -15.51
CA SER A 70 -12.80 -10.47 -16.37
C SER A 70 -12.71 -9.70 -17.69
N ALA A 71 -11.61 -8.97 -17.91
CA ALA A 71 -11.47 -8.09 -19.05
C ALA A 71 -11.32 -8.85 -20.37
N GLU A 72 -11.84 -8.28 -21.45
CA GLU A 72 -11.54 -8.76 -22.80
C GLU A 72 -10.05 -8.66 -23.09
N PHE A 73 -9.51 -9.54 -23.92
CA PHE A 73 -8.07 -9.64 -24.18
C PHE A 73 -7.45 -8.36 -24.73
N ASP A 74 -8.21 -7.57 -25.48
CA ASP A 74 -7.81 -6.28 -26.06
C ASP A 74 -8.23 -5.08 -25.20
N SER A 75 -8.70 -5.32 -23.97
CA SER A 75 -9.03 -4.25 -23.03
C SER A 75 -7.80 -3.40 -22.74
N PRO A 76 -7.91 -2.06 -22.80
CA PRO A 76 -6.84 -1.15 -22.39
C PRO A 76 -6.35 -1.41 -20.96
N MET A 77 -7.19 -1.96 -20.07
CA MET A 77 -6.82 -2.27 -18.70
C MET A 77 -5.73 -3.34 -18.58
N LEU A 78 -5.57 -4.18 -19.61
CA LEU A 78 -4.53 -5.22 -19.65
C LEU A 78 -3.23 -4.73 -20.30
N ALA A 79 -3.19 -3.47 -20.78
CA ALA A 79 -2.00 -2.91 -21.39
C ALA A 79 -0.90 -2.69 -20.33
N PRO A 80 0.38 -2.96 -20.63
CA PRO A 80 1.47 -2.80 -19.66
C PRO A 80 1.68 -1.37 -19.15
N ASP A 81 1.25 -0.37 -19.92
CA ASP A 81 1.36 1.06 -19.60
C ASP A 81 0.05 1.65 -19.06
N TYR A 82 -0.97 0.82 -18.85
CA TYR A 82 -2.19 1.25 -18.19
C TYR A 82 -1.91 1.49 -16.71
N VAL A 83 -2.13 2.72 -16.27
CA VAL A 83 -2.08 3.09 -14.85
C VAL A 83 -3.50 3.14 -14.33
N SER A 84 -3.82 2.24 -13.41
CA SER A 84 -5.13 2.16 -12.79
C SER A 84 -5.40 3.34 -11.82
N VAL A 85 -6.64 3.45 -11.35
CA VAL A 85 -6.98 4.45 -10.31
C VAL A 85 -6.28 4.09 -9.02
N GLY A 86 -6.26 2.81 -8.64
CA GLY A 86 -5.54 2.33 -7.46
C GLY A 86 -4.05 2.66 -7.50
N GLN A 87 -3.37 2.36 -8.62
CA GLN A 87 -1.96 2.71 -8.83
C GLN A 87 -1.73 4.22 -8.75
N SER A 88 -2.58 5.01 -9.41
CA SER A 88 -2.48 6.48 -9.39
C SER A 88 -2.59 7.05 -7.98
N MET A 89 -3.49 6.51 -7.15
CA MET A 89 -3.62 6.92 -5.74
C MET A 89 -2.36 6.59 -4.94
N LEU A 90 -1.77 5.41 -5.13
CA LEU A 90 -0.54 5.00 -4.43
C LEU A 90 0.66 5.86 -4.85
N ILE A 91 0.80 6.14 -6.15
CA ILE A 91 1.84 7.06 -6.66
C ILE A 91 1.68 8.44 -6.00
N ASN A 92 0.45 8.97 -5.96
CA ASN A 92 0.19 10.26 -5.32
C ASN A 92 0.53 10.25 -3.82
N ILE A 93 0.33 9.13 -3.10
CA ILE A 93 0.74 9.01 -1.70
C ILE A 93 2.25 9.15 -1.55
N VAL A 94 3.03 8.45 -2.38
CA VAL A 94 4.51 8.56 -2.37
C VAL A 94 4.94 10.02 -2.58
N GLU A 95 4.30 10.71 -3.54
CA GLU A 95 4.56 12.13 -3.81
C GLU A 95 4.16 13.05 -2.65
N MET A 96 3.01 12.81 -2.01
CA MET A 96 2.54 13.57 -0.86
C MET A 96 3.45 13.44 0.36
N ILE A 97 4.02 12.25 0.56
CA ILE A 97 4.99 11.98 1.63
C ILE A 97 6.33 12.70 1.34
N GLY A 98 6.62 12.99 0.07
CA GLY A 98 7.88 13.61 -0.36
C GLY A 98 9.03 12.62 -0.45
N ALA A 99 8.73 11.32 -0.62
CA ALA A 99 9.74 10.30 -0.84
C ALA A 99 10.13 10.25 -2.33
N LYS A 100 11.03 11.15 -2.75
CA LYS A 100 11.76 11.05 -4.04
C LYS A 100 13.22 11.41 -3.83
#